data_AF-X0KGE8-F1
#
_entry.id   AF-X0KGE8-F1
#
_cell.length_a   1.000
_cell.length_b   1.000
_cell.length_c   1.000
_cell.angle_alpha   90.00
_cell.angle_beta   90.00
_cell.angle_gamma   90.00
#
_symmetry.space_group_name_H-M   'P 1'
#
loop_
_entity.id
_entity.type
_entity.pdbx_description
1 polymer ?
#
loop_
_entity_poly.entity_id
_entity_poly.type
_entity_poly.pdbx_seq_one_letter_code
_entity_poly.pdbx_strand_id
1 'polypeptide(L)'
;MDNIGPFIKLPEFPFVICKVCRYAYTGKKVEQHLRRHHKSVQAAERSKIIATIQCKPDIIQKQSDLATWPLPPPTIDPIPFIHPPSPKLGCSEEGCLHAVGTTRGMQGHYREAHGWSNPRGRGRRLRNQPIDPREVPWRAGVQAQRLFRNGPASSWFEVGFGAPFSQTADEAAGMERAMHAMEQKQHQFELEDKECIKAADAKTDANAWLEHVGWSSHLQGLDPEAMRQLVDPFSARHVAGTCDSHTQYRWQPGIIRGTTEGGRQEATAAV
;
A
#
# COMPACT_ATOMS: atom_id res chain seq x y z
N MET A 1 -2.27 11.63 -6.31
CA MET A 1 -2.27 10.44 -5.43
C MET A 1 -2.67 9.27 -6.29
N ASP A 2 -1.88 8.20 -6.31
CA ASP A 2 -2.15 7.08 -7.21
C ASP A 2 -2.66 5.89 -6.40
N ASN A 3 -3.88 5.43 -6.73
CA ASN A 3 -4.45 4.21 -6.14
C ASN A 3 -3.96 2.99 -6.93
N ILE A 4 -3.40 2.01 -6.24
CA ILE A 4 -2.90 0.75 -6.82
C ILE A 4 -3.43 -0.40 -5.97
N GLY A 5 -4.65 -0.85 -6.28
CA GLY A 5 -5.36 -1.87 -5.48
C GLY A 5 -5.56 -1.42 -4.02
N PRO A 6 -5.13 -2.20 -3.01
CA PRO A 6 -5.24 -1.82 -1.59
C PRO A 6 -4.22 -0.75 -1.17
N PHE A 7 -3.33 -0.33 -2.07
CA PHE A 7 -2.29 0.66 -1.79
C PHE A 7 -2.64 2.04 -2.34
N ILE A 8 -2.10 3.05 -1.67
CA ILE A 8 -2.07 4.43 -2.14
C ILE A 8 -0.62 4.93 -2.14
N LYS A 9 -0.26 5.63 -3.20
CA LYS A 9 1.02 6.33 -3.33
C LYS A 9 0.80 7.83 -3.14
N LEU A 10 1.38 8.34 -2.07
CA LEU A 10 1.44 9.78 -1.79
C LEU A 10 2.72 10.35 -2.44
N PRO A 11 2.64 11.52 -3.10
CA PRO A 11 3.78 12.08 -3.84
C PRO A 11 4.94 12.50 -2.92
N GLU A 12 4.65 12.86 -1.68
CA GLU A 12 5.62 13.33 -0.68
C GLU A 12 6.52 12.21 -0.13
N PHE A 13 6.10 10.95 -0.27
CA PHE A 13 6.75 9.83 0.40
C PHE A 13 7.26 8.80 -0.60
N PRO A 14 8.50 8.28 -0.47
CA PRO A 14 9.07 7.34 -1.42
C PRO A 14 8.64 5.88 -1.20
N PHE A 15 7.41 5.65 -0.75
CA PHE A 15 6.86 4.32 -0.46
C PHE A 15 5.35 4.31 -0.68
N VAL A 16 4.72 3.14 -0.55
CA VAL A 16 3.27 2.97 -0.65
C VAL A 16 2.65 2.67 0.70
N ILE A 17 1.42 3.14 0.92
CA ILE A 17 0.67 2.91 2.15
C ILE A 17 -0.47 1.95 1.85
N CYS A 18 -0.61 0.89 2.64
CA CYS A 18 -1.77 0.01 2.55
C CYS A 18 -2.94 0.65 3.32
N LYS A 19 -4.05 0.92 2.64
CA LYS A 19 -5.24 1.58 3.23
C LYS A 19 -5.92 0.74 4.32
N VAL A 20 -5.84 -0.59 4.19
CA VAL A 20 -6.43 -1.55 5.13
C VAL A 20 -5.52 -1.76 6.34
N CYS A 21 -4.25 -2.07 6.09
CA CYS A 21 -3.30 -2.38 7.18
C CYS A 21 -2.69 -1.14 7.84
N ARG A 22 -2.88 0.05 7.26
CA ARG A 22 -2.44 1.36 7.78
C ARG A 22 -0.95 1.46 8.10
N TYR A 23 -0.13 0.79 7.27
CA TYR A 23 1.33 0.86 7.32
C TYR A 23 1.91 1.12 5.93
N ALA A 24 3.10 1.72 5.92
CA ALA A 24 3.94 1.90 4.75
C ALA A 24 4.73 0.62 4.40
N TYR A 25 4.98 0.41 3.11
CA TYR A 25 5.72 -0.73 2.56
C TYR A 25 6.65 -0.29 1.43
N THR A 26 7.83 -0.90 1.36
CA THR A 26 8.75 -0.78 0.22
C THR A 26 8.31 -1.68 -0.93
N GLY A 27 8.73 -1.37 -2.16
CA GLY A 27 8.26 -2.09 -3.35
C GLY A 27 8.50 -3.60 -3.31
N LYS A 28 9.64 -4.07 -2.77
CA LYS A 28 9.90 -5.53 -2.63
C LYS A 28 9.10 -6.20 -1.51
N LYS A 29 8.59 -5.45 -0.52
CA LYS A 29 7.81 -5.99 0.60
C LYS A 29 6.32 -6.13 0.30
N VAL A 30 5.85 -5.48 -0.77
CA VAL A 30 4.44 -5.51 -1.20
C VAL A 30 3.95 -6.91 -1.51
N GLU A 31 4.73 -7.73 -2.22
CA GLU A 31 4.32 -9.11 -2.53
C GLU A 31 4.10 -9.93 -1.25
N GLN A 32 5.09 -9.90 -0.34
CA GLN A 32 5.01 -10.61 0.93
C GLN A 32 3.81 -10.13 1.76
N HIS A 33 3.52 -8.83 1.73
CA HIS A 33 2.36 -8.23 2.39
C HIS A 33 1.05 -8.76 1.81
N LEU A 34 0.87 -8.68 0.50
CA LEU A 34 -0.35 -9.13 -0.20
C LEU A 34 -0.66 -10.60 0.11
N ARG A 35 0.36 -11.47 0.05
CA ARG A 35 0.19 -12.91 0.32
C ARG A 35 -0.25 -13.21 1.76
N ARG A 36 0.14 -12.37 2.72
CA ARG A 36 -0.15 -12.59 4.15
C ARG A 36 -1.47 -11.94 4.58
N HIS A 37 -1.71 -10.71 4.15
CA HIS A 37 -2.79 -9.87 4.66
C HIS A 37 -3.93 -9.65 3.66
N HIS A 38 -3.73 -9.92 2.37
CA HIS A 38 -4.73 -9.76 1.30
C HIS A 38 -4.90 -11.05 0.49
N LYS A 39 -5.26 -12.13 1.19
CA LYS A 39 -5.42 -13.46 0.57
C LYS A 39 -6.54 -13.52 -0.47
N SER A 40 -7.53 -12.62 -0.40
CA SER A 40 -8.62 -12.54 -1.37
C SER A 40 -8.21 -11.95 -2.72
N VAL A 41 -7.14 -11.16 -2.80
CA VAL A 41 -6.64 -10.61 -4.07
C VAL A 41 -6.15 -11.75 -4.96
N GLN A 42 -6.64 -11.85 -6.19
CA GLN A 42 -6.30 -12.93 -7.11
C GLN A 42 -4.84 -12.85 -7.59
N ALA A 43 -4.26 -13.99 -7.99
CA ALA A 43 -2.85 -14.06 -8.38
C ALA A 43 -2.50 -13.11 -9.54
N ALA A 44 -3.35 -13.05 -10.58
CA ALA A 44 -3.15 -12.14 -11.72
C ALA A 44 -3.18 -10.66 -11.30
N GLU A 45 -4.09 -10.29 -10.40
CA GLU A 45 -4.19 -8.93 -9.86
C GLU A 45 -2.99 -8.58 -8.98
N ARG A 46 -2.54 -9.51 -8.11
CA ARG A 46 -1.31 -9.33 -7.31
C ARG A 46 -0.12 -9.04 -8.21
N SER A 47 0.07 -9.81 -9.28
CA SER A 47 1.16 -9.61 -10.24
C SER A 47 1.11 -8.24 -10.89
N LYS A 48 -0.08 -7.76 -11.29
CA LYS A 48 -0.27 -6.40 -11.83
C LYS A 48 0.12 -5.33 -10.80
N ILE A 49 -0.38 -5.42 -9.58
CA ILE A 49 -0.07 -4.47 -8.48
C ILE A 49 1.44 -4.41 -8.22
N ILE A 50 2.08 -5.58 -8.11
CA ILE A 50 3.52 -5.68 -7.85
C ILE A 50 4.31 -5.04 -8.98
N ALA A 51 3.99 -5.38 -10.24
CA ALA A 51 4.66 -4.79 -11.40
C ALA A 51 4.52 -3.26 -11.42
N THR A 52 3.31 -2.72 -11.22
CA THR A 52 3.09 -1.27 -11.18
C THR A 52 3.92 -0.58 -10.08
N ILE A 53 4.02 -1.17 -8.89
CA ILE A 53 4.76 -0.57 -7.77
C ILE A 53 6.28 -0.69 -7.96
N GLN A 54 6.76 -1.81 -8.51
CA GLN A 54 8.19 -2.04 -8.70
C GLN A 54 8.76 -1.28 -9.91
N CYS A 55 7.95 -1.00 -10.93
CA CYS A 55 8.34 -0.17 -12.07
C CYS A 55 8.43 1.32 -11.76
N LYS A 56 7.92 1.76 -10.61
CA LYS A 56 7.92 3.17 -10.19
C LYS A 56 9.28 3.56 -9.56
N PRO A 57 10.07 4.45 -10.18
CA PRO A 57 11.41 4.80 -9.70
C PRO A 57 11.39 5.66 -8.43
N ASP A 58 10.28 6.33 -8.16
CA ASP A 58 10.01 7.16 -6.98
C ASP A 58 9.65 6.33 -5.73
N ILE A 59 9.73 5.01 -5.82
CA ILE A 59 9.46 4.07 -4.72
C ILE A 59 10.76 3.36 -4.33
N ILE A 60 11.13 3.49 -3.06
CA ILE A 60 12.20 2.73 -2.46
C ILE A 60 11.84 1.24 -2.50
N GLN A 61 12.73 0.46 -3.10
CA GLN A 61 12.50 -0.96 -3.35
C GLN A 61 12.95 -1.80 -2.15
N LYS A 62 14.15 -1.55 -1.60
CA LYS A 62 14.73 -2.33 -0.49
C LYS A 62 14.54 -1.62 0.84
N GLN A 63 14.42 -2.42 1.90
CA GLN A 63 14.29 -1.91 3.26
C GLN A 63 15.60 -1.29 3.80
N SER A 64 16.76 -1.70 3.28
CA SER A 64 18.06 -1.09 3.60
C SER A 64 18.09 0.40 3.26
N ASP A 65 17.47 0.76 2.14
CA ASP A 65 17.52 2.12 1.59
C ASP A 65 16.59 3.07 2.36
N LEU A 66 15.74 2.53 3.25
CA LEU A 66 14.98 3.33 4.22
C LEU A 66 15.84 3.80 5.39
N ALA A 67 16.99 3.17 5.65
CA ALA A 67 17.84 3.58 6.79
C ALA A 67 18.45 4.97 6.59
N THR A 68 18.64 5.39 5.35
CA THR A 68 19.14 6.73 4.98
C THR A 68 18.01 7.74 4.79
N TRP A 69 16.75 7.32 4.84
CA TRP A 69 15.61 8.21 4.66
C TRP A 69 15.32 8.98 5.95
N PRO A 70 15.30 10.33 5.92
CA PRO A 70 15.02 11.12 7.10
C PRO A 70 13.54 11.02 7.47
N LEU A 71 13.25 10.86 8.76
CA LEU A 71 11.88 10.97 9.26
C LEU A 71 11.34 12.37 9.05
N PRO A 72 10.02 12.51 8.83
CA PRO A 72 9.42 13.81 8.64
C PRO A 72 9.55 14.66 9.93
N PRO A 73 9.67 15.99 9.80
CA PRO A 73 9.76 16.89 10.94
C PRO A 73 8.45 16.90 11.75
N PRO A 74 8.48 17.29 13.04
CA PRO A 74 7.32 17.23 13.93
C PRO A 74 6.18 18.20 13.55
N THR A 75 6.47 19.13 12.64
CA THR A 75 5.55 20.15 12.13
C THR A 75 4.64 19.65 11.03
N ILE A 76 4.78 18.39 10.58
CA ILE A 76 3.88 17.86 9.56
C ILE A 76 2.48 17.64 10.12
N ASP A 77 1.50 17.88 9.26
CA ASP A 77 0.14 17.43 9.51
C ASP A 77 0.10 15.90 9.58
N PRO A 78 -0.87 15.32 10.32
CA PRO A 78 -1.04 13.88 10.38
C PRO A 78 -1.15 13.26 8.98
N ILE A 79 -0.28 12.29 8.71
CA ILE A 79 -0.21 11.62 7.41
C ILE A 79 -1.51 10.80 7.25
N PRO A 80 -2.24 10.97 6.13
CA PRO A 80 -3.47 10.24 5.90
C PRO A 80 -3.20 8.75 5.61
N PHE A 81 -4.22 7.90 5.80
CA PHE A 81 -4.21 6.46 5.49
C PHE A 81 -3.28 5.56 6.33
N ILE A 82 -2.44 6.13 7.20
CA ILE A 82 -1.76 5.37 8.27
C ILE A 82 -2.58 5.39 9.56
N HIS A 83 -2.10 4.71 10.60
CA HIS A 83 -2.77 4.73 11.90
C HIS A 83 -2.91 6.17 12.41
N PRO A 84 -4.07 6.51 13.03
CA PRO A 84 -4.30 7.85 13.54
C PRO A 84 -3.23 8.21 14.58
N PRO A 85 -2.97 9.52 14.77
CA PRO A 85 -2.10 9.97 15.84
C PRO A 85 -2.54 9.39 17.18
N SER A 86 -1.57 8.95 17.97
CA SER A 86 -1.85 8.44 19.32
C SER A 86 -0.89 9.09 20.32
N PRO A 87 -1.34 9.30 21.56
CA PRO A 87 -0.50 9.93 22.58
C PRO A 87 0.71 9.03 22.90
N LYS A 88 1.90 9.66 22.90
CA LYS A 88 3.20 9.07 23.23
C LYS A 88 3.97 9.99 24.19
N LEU A 89 5.15 9.53 24.60
CA LEU A 89 6.15 10.33 25.27
C LEU A 89 7.10 10.90 24.21
N GLY A 90 7.35 12.20 24.25
CA GLY A 90 8.30 12.91 23.37
C GLY A 90 9.49 13.43 24.16
N CYS A 91 10.68 13.38 23.58
CA CYS A 91 11.88 13.96 24.18
C CYS A 91 11.75 15.49 24.27
N SER A 92 12.16 16.08 25.39
CA SER A 92 12.15 17.55 25.55
C SER A 92 13.49 18.21 25.26
N GLU A 93 14.54 17.43 24.98
CA GLU A 93 15.86 17.98 24.68
C GLU A 93 15.86 18.72 23.33
N GLU A 94 16.50 19.88 23.30
CA GLU A 94 16.56 20.73 22.11
C GLU A 94 17.19 19.97 20.93
N GLY A 95 16.48 19.96 19.79
CA GLY A 95 16.89 19.24 18.58
C GLY A 95 16.62 17.72 18.59
N CYS A 96 16.07 17.15 19.68
CA CYS A 96 15.76 15.72 19.74
C CYS A 96 14.28 15.44 19.40
N LEU A 97 14.04 14.79 18.25
CA LEU A 97 12.71 14.45 17.75
C LEU A 97 12.22 13.06 18.18
N HIS A 98 12.84 12.47 19.21
CA HIS A 98 12.55 11.10 19.60
C HIS A 98 11.21 10.98 20.33
N ALA A 99 10.34 10.10 19.85
CA ALA A 99 9.08 9.74 20.51
C ALA A 99 8.96 8.23 20.73
N VAL A 100 8.33 7.83 21.84
CA VAL A 100 8.12 6.42 22.18
C VAL A 100 6.88 6.21 23.05
N GLY A 101 6.24 5.06 22.91
CA GLY A 101 5.00 4.73 23.64
C GLY A 101 5.18 4.23 25.07
N THR A 102 6.41 4.04 25.55
CA THR A 102 6.65 3.46 26.89
C THR A 102 7.68 4.25 27.67
N THR A 103 7.45 4.40 28.97
CA THR A 103 8.39 5.08 29.88
C THR A 103 9.75 4.39 29.92
N ARG A 104 9.79 3.05 29.87
CA ARG A 104 11.04 2.28 29.83
C ARG A 104 11.84 2.59 28.57
N GLY A 105 11.18 2.71 27.41
CA GLY A 105 11.81 3.11 26.16
C GLY A 105 12.39 4.51 26.26
N MET A 106 11.62 5.46 26.79
CA MET A 106 12.08 6.85 26.92
C MET A 106 13.26 6.97 27.89
N GLN A 107 13.22 6.28 29.02
CA GLN A 107 14.35 6.20 29.95
C GLN A 107 15.59 5.55 29.32
N GLY A 108 15.42 4.60 28.39
CA GLY A 108 16.52 4.03 27.61
C GLY A 108 17.15 5.09 26.70
N HIS A 109 16.32 5.75 25.90
CA HIS A 109 16.74 6.84 25.03
C HIS A 109 17.51 7.94 25.79
N TYR A 110 16.97 8.42 26.92
CA TYR A 110 17.62 9.45 27.73
C TYR A 110 18.97 9.01 28.31
N ARG A 111 19.12 7.73 28.68
CA ARG A 111 20.40 7.18 29.14
C ARG A 111 21.43 7.10 28.03
N GLU A 112 21.00 6.71 26.83
CA GLU A 112 21.89 6.45 25.68
C GLU A 112 22.26 7.72 24.92
N ALA A 113 21.28 8.60 24.65
CA ALA A 113 21.45 9.78 23.81
C ALA A 113 21.79 11.06 24.60
N HIS A 114 21.32 11.16 25.85
CA HIS A 114 21.42 12.38 26.66
C HIS A 114 22.18 12.19 27.98
N GLY A 115 22.69 10.98 28.25
CA GLY A 115 23.44 10.67 29.46
C GLY A 115 22.66 10.83 30.76
N TRP A 116 21.33 10.96 30.69
CA TRP A 116 20.49 11.18 31.87
C TRP A 116 20.45 9.93 32.73
N SER A 117 20.76 10.12 34.02
CA SER A 117 20.64 9.10 35.04
C SER A 117 19.45 9.43 35.94
N ASN A 118 18.67 8.41 36.29
CA ASN A 118 17.53 8.59 37.18
C ASN A 118 17.99 9.16 38.54
N PRO A 119 17.55 10.36 38.93
CA PRO A 119 17.94 10.98 40.20
C PRO A 119 17.56 10.14 41.41
N ARG A 120 16.48 9.34 41.28
CA ARG A 120 16.03 8.40 42.29
C ARG A 120 16.81 7.10 42.10
N GLY A 121 17.86 6.90 42.90
CA GLY A 121 18.78 5.75 42.85
C GLY A 121 18.10 4.37 42.98
N ARG A 122 18.90 3.29 42.99
CA ARG A 122 18.39 1.91 43.11
C ARG A 122 17.71 1.68 44.47
N GLY A 123 16.41 1.96 44.56
CA GLY A 123 15.55 1.68 45.71
C GLY A 123 14.30 0.92 45.30
N ARG A 124 13.73 0.14 46.25
CA ARG A 124 12.52 -0.65 46.04
C ARG A 124 11.34 0.30 45.77
N ARG A 125 10.75 0.24 44.57
CA ARG A 125 9.49 0.97 44.32
C ARG A 125 8.40 0.41 45.23
N LEU A 126 7.62 1.30 45.84
CA LEU A 126 6.25 0.95 46.20
C LEU A 126 5.53 0.62 44.87
N ARG A 127 5.06 -0.63 44.71
CA ARG A 127 4.22 -1.00 43.56
C ARG A 127 3.07 0.00 43.53
N ASN A 128 2.92 0.72 42.42
CA ASN A 128 1.83 1.67 42.12
C ASN A 128 2.06 3.16 42.40
N GLN A 129 3.28 3.65 42.65
CA GLN A 129 3.51 5.11 42.57
C GLN A 129 3.75 5.55 41.12
N PRO A 130 2.86 6.38 40.53
CA PRO A 130 3.12 7.01 39.24
C PRO A 130 4.32 7.97 39.37
N ILE A 131 5.12 8.07 38.30
CA ILE A 131 6.21 9.05 38.23
C ILE A 131 5.56 10.42 38.01
N ASP A 132 5.91 11.41 38.82
CA ASP A 132 5.42 12.78 38.64
C ASP A 132 5.95 13.32 37.30
N PRO A 133 5.07 13.78 36.38
CA PRO A 133 5.47 14.40 35.12
C PRO A 133 6.44 15.57 35.26
N ARG A 134 6.47 16.26 36.42
CA ARG A 134 7.41 17.36 36.72
C ARG A 134 8.83 16.88 37.02
N GLU A 135 9.01 15.61 37.32
CA GLU A 135 10.30 15.02 37.72
C GLU A 135 11.01 14.32 36.56
N VAL A 136 10.40 14.30 35.38
CA VAL A 136 10.93 13.63 34.20
C VAL A 136 11.26 14.64 33.11
N PRO A 137 12.37 14.44 32.38
CA PRO A 137 12.79 15.39 31.36
C PRO A 137 11.99 15.28 30.05
N TRP A 138 10.99 14.40 29.92
CA TRP A 138 10.23 14.18 28.67
C TRP A 138 8.77 14.69 28.75
N ARG A 139 8.21 15.06 27.60
CA ARG A 139 6.82 15.50 27.46
C ARG A 139 5.88 14.30 27.39
N ALA A 140 4.75 14.37 28.08
CA ALA A 140 3.67 13.39 27.97
C ALA A 140 2.54 13.90 27.06
N GLY A 141 1.85 12.99 26.38
CA GLY A 141 0.66 13.31 25.58
C GLY A 141 0.96 13.86 24.18
N VAL A 142 2.20 13.71 23.70
CA VAL A 142 2.58 14.13 22.36
C VAL A 142 1.88 13.24 21.33
N GLN A 143 1.21 13.85 20.36
CA GLN A 143 0.58 13.11 19.26
C GLN A 143 1.65 12.62 18.31
N ALA A 144 1.73 11.30 18.12
CA ALA A 144 2.72 10.72 17.24
C ALA A 144 2.12 9.63 16.36
N GLN A 145 2.69 9.52 15.16
CA GLN A 145 2.37 8.49 14.18
C GLN A 145 3.61 7.65 13.87
N ARG A 146 3.38 6.56 13.16
CA ARG A 146 4.43 5.65 12.73
C ARG A 146 4.10 5.12 11.34
N LEU A 147 5.07 5.19 10.43
CA LEU A 147 4.93 4.77 9.04
C LEU A 147 5.06 3.24 8.91
N PHE A 148 6.15 2.68 9.41
CA PHE A 148 6.47 1.26 9.26
C PHE A 148 6.22 0.50 10.55
N ARG A 149 5.69 -0.72 10.46
CA ARG A 149 5.45 -1.54 11.65
C ARG A 149 6.75 -1.91 12.38
N ASN A 150 7.76 -2.33 11.61
CA ASN A 150 9.05 -2.83 12.09
C ASN A 150 10.19 -2.43 11.14
N GLY A 151 11.43 -2.39 11.65
CA GLY A 151 12.65 -2.21 10.88
C GLY A 151 13.10 -0.74 10.74
N PRO A 152 13.95 -0.41 9.75
CA PRO A 152 14.34 0.96 9.46
C PRO A 152 13.14 1.89 9.27
N ALA A 153 13.25 3.14 9.73
CA ALA A 153 12.18 4.15 9.70
C ALA A 153 10.88 3.78 10.44
N SER A 154 10.88 2.75 11.31
CA SER A 154 9.71 2.37 12.13
C SER A 154 9.58 3.11 13.47
N SER A 155 10.40 4.13 13.70
CA SER A 155 10.29 4.99 14.88
C SER A 155 9.03 5.85 14.82
N TRP A 156 8.53 6.22 16.00
CA TRP A 156 7.47 7.20 16.11
C TRP A 156 8.04 8.59 15.80
N PHE A 157 7.25 9.39 15.10
CA PHE A 157 7.53 10.81 14.88
C PHE A 157 6.30 11.61 15.34
N GLU A 158 6.57 12.78 15.91
CA GLU A 158 5.52 13.68 16.38
C GLU A 158 4.78 14.28 15.16
N VAL A 159 3.48 14.56 15.32
CA VAL A 159 2.65 15.20 14.29
C VAL A 159 1.81 16.30 14.92
N GLY A 160 1.56 17.37 14.16
CA GLY A 160 0.76 18.50 14.64
C GLY A 160 1.40 19.29 15.79
N PHE A 161 2.74 19.31 15.88
CA PHE A 161 3.44 20.12 16.87
C PHE A 161 3.06 21.60 16.71
N GLY A 162 2.37 22.18 17.71
CA GLY A 162 1.97 23.59 17.74
C GLY A 162 0.53 23.88 17.26
N ALA A 163 -0.23 22.90 16.80
CA ALA A 163 -1.64 23.07 16.44
C ALA A 163 -2.54 22.23 17.35
N PRO A 164 -3.65 22.78 17.92
CA PRO A 164 -4.65 21.95 18.56
C PRO A 164 -5.28 21.06 17.48
N PHE A 165 -4.98 19.77 17.53
CA PHE A 165 -5.60 18.79 16.66
C PHE A 165 -7.09 18.71 16.98
N SER A 166 -7.93 19.19 16.06
CA SER A 166 -9.39 19.20 16.18
C SER A 166 -10.04 17.95 15.54
N GLN A 167 -9.43 16.77 15.67
CA GLN A 167 -10.24 15.55 15.59
C GLN A 167 -10.49 15.11 17.02
N THR A 168 -11.72 15.30 17.46
CA THR A 168 -12.12 14.77 18.76
C THR A 168 -11.98 13.24 18.72
N ALA A 169 -11.72 12.62 19.87
CA ALA A 169 -11.68 11.17 19.96
C ALA A 169 -12.96 10.50 19.38
N ASP A 170 -14.08 11.22 19.44
CA ASP A 170 -15.37 10.80 18.88
C ASP A 170 -15.41 10.77 17.34
N GLU A 171 -14.75 11.71 16.67
CA GLU A 171 -14.64 11.72 15.20
C GLU A 171 -13.69 10.63 14.70
N ALA A 172 -12.55 10.43 15.37
CA ALA A 172 -11.64 9.32 15.09
C ALA A 172 -12.35 7.96 15.28
N ALA A 173 -13.11 7.82 16.37
CA ALA A 173 -13.93 6.63 16.64
C ALA A 173 -15.10 6.49 15.65
N GLY A 174 -15.68 7.58 15.17
CA GLY A 174 -16.70 7.59 14.13
C GLY A 174 -16.17 7.07 12.80
N MET A 175 -15.01 7.57 12.36
CA MET A 175 -14.35 7.11 11.16
C MET A 175 -13.86 5.66 11.27
N GLU A 176 -13.37 5.25 12.44
CA GLU A 176 -13.02 3.86 12.72
C GLU A 176 -14.23 2.91 12.62
N ARG A 177 -15.37 3.29 13.19
CA ARG A 177 -16.64 2.54 13.06
C ARG A 177 -17.10 2.46 11.59
N ALA A 178 -17.06 3.56 10.86
CA ALA A 178 -17.44 3.60 9.45
C ALA A 178 -16.55 2.71 8.58
N MET A 179 -15.23 2.70 8.85
CA MET A 179 -14.28 1.82 8.15
C MET A 179 -14.48 0.35 8.52
N HIS A 180 -14.72 0.03 9.80
CA HIS A 180 -14.99 -1.35 10.24
C HIS A 180 -16.29 -1.89 9.61
N ALA A 181 -17.29 -1.02 9.42
CA ALA A 181 -18.51 -1.35 8.69
C ALA A 181 -18.25 -1.57 7.18
N MET A 182 -17.32 -0.81 6.57
CA MET A 182 -16.92 -1.02 5.18
C MET A 182 -16.16 -2.34 5.01
N GLU A 183 -15.24 -2.68 5.91
CA GLU A 183 -14.54 -3.97 5.91
C GLU A 183 -15.52 -5.14 6.09
N GLN A 184 -16.49 -5.02 6.99
CA GLN A 184 -17.55 -6.02 7.15
C GLN A 184 -18.37 -6.18 5.88
N LYS A 185 -18.77 -5.08 5.23
CA LYS A 185 -19.48 -5.13 3.95
C LYS A 185 -18.64 -5.77 2.85
N GLN A 186 -17.35 -5.47 2.78
CA GLN A 186 -16.46 -6.04 1.78
C GLN A 186 -16.25 -7.54 2.03
N HIS A 187 -16.11 -7.96 3.29
CA HIS A 187 -16.06 -9.37 3.66
C HIS A 187 -17.36 -10.10 3.34
N GLN A 188 -18.51 -9.47 3.60
CA GLN A 188 -19.82 -10.00 3.28
C GLN A 188 -19.99 -10.17 1.78
N PHE A 189 -19.60 -9.18 0.98
CA PHE A 189 -19.61 -9.27 -0.48
C PHE A 189 -18.67 -10.37 -1.00
N GLU A 190 -17.47 -10.51 -0.42
CA GLU A 190 -16.55 -11.60 -0.76
C GLU A 190 -17.08 -12.99 -0.39
N LEU A 191 -17.93 -13.10 0.62
CA LEU A 191 -18.62 -14.34 0.96
C LEU A 191 -19.79 -14.60 0.00
N GLU A 192 -20.56 -13.57 -0.34
CA GLU A 192 -21.66 -13.64 -1.31
C GLU A 192 -21.17 -14.03 -2.70
N ASP A 193 -20.02 -13.53 -3.16
CA ASP A 193 -19.39 -13.92 -4.43
C ASP A 193 -18.85 -15.36 -4.42
N LYS A 194 -18.63 -15.93 -3.22
CA LYS A 194 -18.23 -17.33 -3.02
C LYS A 194 -19.41 -18.26 -2.73
N GLU A 195 -20.63 -17.74 -2.57
CA GLU A 195 -21.78 -18.61 -2.41
C GLU A 195 -22.06 -19.33 -3.73
N CYS A 196 -22.38 -20.62 -3.64
CA CYS A 196 -22.79 -21.40 -4.81
C CYS A 196 -23.96 -20.72 -5.52
N ILE A 197 -24.00 -20.85 -6.84
CA ILE A 197 -25.07 -20.28 -7.66
C ILE A 197 -26.42 -20.79 -7.11
N LYS A 198 -27.25 -19.86 -6.64
CA LYS A 198 -28.62 -20.13 -6.22
C LYS A 198 -29.49 -20.23 -7.48
N ALA A 199 -30.50 -21.09 -7.45
CA ALA A 199 -31.50 -21.06 -8.51
C ALA A 199 -32.13 -19.66 -8.59
N ALA A 200 -32.27 -19.14 -9.81
CA ALA A 200 -32.92 -17.86 -10.03
C ALA A 200 -34.34 -17.90 -9.45
N ASP A 201 -34.69 -16.87 -8.66
CA ASP A 201 -36.06 -16.66 -8.23
C ASP A 201 -36.80 -15.90 -9.34
N ALA A 202 -37.83 -16.55 -9.92
CA ALA A 202 -38.69 -16.06 -10.99
C ALA A 202 -39.31 -14.66 -10.69
N LYS A 203 -39.36 -14.24 -9.42
CA LYS A 203 -39.86 -12.92 -9.03
C LYS A 203 -38.82 -11.80 -9.13
N THR A 204 -37.54 -12.13 -9.18
CA THR A 204 -36.43 -11.16 -9.15
C THR A 204 -35.61 -11.10 -10.42
N ASP A 205 -35.75 -12.08 -11.31
CA ASP A 205 -34.98 -12.17 -12.54
C ASP A 205 -35.77 -11.63 -13.76
N ALA A 206 -35.16 -10.75 -14.54
CA ALA A 206 -35.85 -9.96 -15.57
C ALA A 206 -35.99 -10.68 -16.92
N ASN A 207 -35.55 -11.93 -17.06
CA ASN A 207 -35.46 -12.62 -18.34
C ASN A 207 -36.24 -13.94 -18.40
N ALA A 208 -37.45 -13.89 -18.96
CA ALA A 208 -38.28 -15.06 -19.27
C ALA A 208 -37.60 -16.10 -20.19
N TRP A 209 -36.57 -15.69 -20.94
CA TRP A 209 -35.79 -16.60 -21.79
C TRP A 209 -34.89 -17.54 -20.96
N LEU A 210 -34.35 -17.10 -19.82
CA LEU A 210 -33.48 -17.91 -18.96
C LEU A 210 -34.23 -19.04 -18.26
N GLU A 211 -35.51 -18.82 -17.92
CA GLU A 211 -36.39 -19.86 -17.37
C GLU A 211 -36.56 -21.02 -18.36
N HIS A 212 -36.62 -20.72 -19.66
CA HIS A 212 -36.95 -21.69 -20.69
C HIS A 212 -35.82 -22.69 -20.99
N VAL A 213 -34.56 -22.27 -20.78
CA VAL A 213 -33.37 -23.10 -21.02
C VAL A 213 -32.87 -23.82 -19.75
N GLY A 214 -33.46 -23.57 -18.58
CA GLY A 214 -33.22 -24.38 -17.37
C GLY A 214 -31.82 -24.27 -16.74
N TRP A 215 -30.97 -23.35 -17.21
CA TRP A 215 -29.59 -23.18 -16.73
C TRP A 215 -29.50 -22.91 -15.23
N SER A 216 -30.46 -22.19 -14.67
CA SER A 216 -30.55 -21.90 -13.24
C SER A 216 -30.65 -23.17 -12.40
N SER A 217 -31.36 -24.19 -12.88
CA SER A 217 -31.50 -25.48 -12.21
C SER A 217 -30.27 -26.38 -12.44
N HIS A 218 -29.61 -26.26 -13.60
CA HIS A 218 -28.44 -27.06 -13.95
C HIS A 218 -27.15 -26.59 -13.27
N LEU A 219 -27.05 -25.29 -12.96
CA LEU A 219 -25.89 -24.70 -12.28
C LEU A 219 -26.09 -24.55 -10.77
N GLN A 220 -27.27 -24.91 -10.26
CA GLN A 220 -27.61 -24.78 -8.85
C GLN A 220 -26.66 -25.61 -7.97
N GLY A 221 -26.07 -24.98 -6.96
CA GLY A 221 -25.18 -25.64 -6.01
C GLY A 221 -23.74 -25.83 -6.50
N LEU A 222 -23.43 -25.46 -7.75
CA LEU A 222 -22.06 -25.43 -8.24
C LEU A 222 -21.32 -24.20 -7.72
N ASP A 223 -20.06 -24.39 -7.34
CA ASP A 223 -19.14 -23.32 -6.93
C ASP A 223 -18.66 -22.54 -8.17
N PRO A 224 -18.97 -21.22 -8.26
CA PRO A 224 -18.51 -20.37 -9.35
C PRO A 224 -17.00 -20.38 -9.56
N GLU A 225 -16.21 -20.50 -8.49
CA GLU A 225 -14.75 -20.44 -8.55
C GLU A 225 -14.16 -21.74 -9.12
N ALA A 226 -14.73 -22.90 -8.77
CA ALA A 226 -14.37 -24.18 -9.35
C ALA A 226 -14.64 -24.23 -10.87
N MET A 227 -15.72 -23.60 -11.33
CA MET A 227 -16.02 -23.49 -12.76
C MET A 227 -15.05 -22.57 -13.48
N ARG A 228 -14.66 -21.42 -12.88
CA ARG A 228 -13.64 -20.53 -13.48
C ARG A 228 -12.29 -21.22 -13.62
N GLN A 229 -11.91 -22.08 -12.67
CA GLN A 229 -10.66 -22.85 -12.74
C GLN A 229 -10.67 -23.93 -13.83
N LEU A 230 -11.85 -24.48 -14.18
CA LEU A 230 -12.00 -25.43 -15.29
C LEU A 230 -11.88 -24.76 -16.67
N VAL A 231 -12.13 -23.46 -16.74
CA VAL A 231 -12.07 -22.66 -17.98
C VAL A 231 -10.67 -22.04 -18.18
N ASP A 232 -9.73 -22.21 -17.24
CA ASP A 232 -8.36 -21.71 -17.41
C ASP A 232 -7.67 -22.46 -18.55
N PRO A 233 -7.38 -21.81 -19.69
CA PRO A 233 -6.77 -22.50 -20.81
C PRO A 233 -5.35 -22.92 -20.41
N PHE A 234 -5.07 -24.22 -20.54
CA PHE A 234 -3.76 -24.86 -20.49
C PHE A 234 -2.62 -23.84 -20.71
N SER A 235 -1.86 -23.55 -19.65
CA SER A 235 -0.83 -22.51 -19.64
C SER A 235 0.16 -22.67 -20.81
N ALA A 236 0.07 -21.78 -21.79
CA ALA A 236 1.11 -21.61 -22.79
C ALA A 236 2.37 -21.10 -22.07
N ARG A 237 3.36 -21.97 -21.91
CA ARG A 237 4.72 -21.61 -21.51
C ARG A 237 5.29 -20.61 -22.53
N HIS A 238 5.48 -19.36 -22.14
CA HIS A 238 6.46 -18.48 -22.78
C HIS A 238 7.20 -17.59 -21.77
N VAL A 239 8.45 -18.02 -21.54
CA VAL A 239 9.72 -17.27 -21.50
C VAL A 239 9.71 -15.84 -20.95
N ALA A 240 10.57 -15.67 -19.93
CA ALA A 240 11.08 -14.44 -19.34
C ALA A 240 11.06 -13.20 -20.26
N GLY A 241 10.29 -12.19 -19.87
CA GLY A 241 10.42 -10.84 -20.39
C GLY A 241 11.61 -10.14 -19.75
N THR A 242 12.69 -10.00 -20.52
CA THR A 242 13.76 -9.02 -20.30
C THR A 242 13.20 -7.61 -20.47
N CYS A 243 13.56 -6.73 -19.56
CA CYS A 243 13.34 -5.29 -19.67
C CYS A 243 14.33 -4.71 -20.69
N ASP A 244 13.92 -4.56 -21.95
CA ASP A 244 14.74 -3.88 -22.95
C ASP A 244 14.47 -2.38 -22.97
N SER A 245 15.56 -1.66 -22.69
CA SER A 245 15.76 -0.23 -22.88
C SER A 245 15.77 0.14 -24.37
N HIS A 246 14.98 1.15 -24.72
CA HIS A 246 15.27 2.16 -25.74
C HIS A 246 15.93 1.70 -27.05
N THR A 247 15.12 1.53 -28.10
CA THR A 247 15.58 1.79 -29.47
C THR A 247 14.55 2.67 -30.19
N GLN A 248 14.94 3.93 -30.39
CA GLN A 248 14.32 4.88 -31.29
C GLN A 248 14.23 4.29 -32.70
N TYR A 249 13.02 4.10 -33.23
CA TYR A 249 12.80 4.01 -34.68
C TYR A 249 12.00 5.19 -35.19
N ARG A 250 12.74 5.99 -35.96
CA ARG A 250 12.36 7.16 -36.75
C ARG A 250 11.49 6.69 -37.92
N TRP A 251 10.26 7.21 -37.98
CA TRP A 251 9.39 7.05 -39.15
C TRP A 251 9.90 7.92 -40.32
N GLN A 252 10.05 7.32 -41.51
CA GLN A 252 10.07 8.05 -42.79
C GLN A 252 9.05 7.40 -43.74
N PRO A 253 8.19 8.18 -44.42
CA PRO A 253 7.17 7.65 -45.30
C PRO A 253 7.72 7.34 -46.70
N GLY A 254 7.08 6.37 -47.36
CA GLY A 254 7.55 5.70 -48.56
C GLY A 254 7.55 6.51 -49.86
N ILE A 255 8.31 5.98 -50.83
CA ILE A 255 8.22 6.32 -52.24
C ILE A 255 8.04 5.01 -53.00
N ILE A 256 6.88 4.88 -53.65
CA ILE A 256 6.55 3.85 -54.64
C ILE A 256 6.82 4.44 -56.02
N ARG A 257 7.62 3.75 -56.84
CA ARG A 257 7.70 3.78 -58.33
C ARG A 257 8.80 2.77 -58.67
N GLY A 258 8.60 1.69 -59.41
CA GLY A 258 7.73 1.44 -60.55
C GLY A 258 8.64 0.88 -61.63
N THR A 259 8.70 -0.45 -61.76
CA THR A 259 9.54 -1.15 -62.74
C THR A 259 8.65 -1.75 -63.82
N THR A 260 8.75 -1.24 -65.05
CA THR A 260 8.24 -1.89 -66.26
C THR A 260 9.19 -1.58 -67.41
N GLU A 261 9.73 -2.66 -68.00
CA GLU A 261 9.90 -2.94 -69.45
C GLU A 261 10.61 -1.87 -70.31
N GLY A 262 11.72 -2.17 -71.00
CA GLY A 262 11.77 -3.14 -72.09
C GLY A 262 11.57 -2.41 -73.43
N GLY A 263 12.65 -2.00 -74.10
CA GLY A 263 12.57 -1.26 -75.36
C GLY A 263 13.93 -1.15 -76.07
N ARG A 264 13.93 -1.48 -77.37
CA ARG A 264 15.03 -1.79 -78.28
C ARG A 264 15.43 -0.57 -79.14
N GLN A 265 16.61 -0.66 -79.78
CA GLN A 265 17.07 0.00 -81.04
C GLN A 265 17.46 1.49 -80.97
N GLU A 266 18.74 1.80 -81.20
CA GLU A 266 19.40 2.15 -82.49
C GLU A 266 19.03 3.55 -83.02
N ALA A 267 20.02 4.46 -83.05
CA ALA A 267 20.32 5.31 -84.21
C ALA A 267 21.54 6.22 -83.93
N THR A 268 22.47 6.18 -84.88
CA THR A 268 23.65 7.02 -85.08
C THR A 268 23.33 8.44 -85.57
N ALA A 269 24.25 9.37 -85.30
CA ALA A 269 24.84 10.37 -86.23
C ALA A 269 24.79 11.86 -85.79
N ALA A 270 26.01 12.45 -85.76
CA ALA A 270 26.47 13.75 -86.27
C ALA A 270 25.65 15.03 -85.97
N VAL A 271 26.31 16.05 -85.39
CA VAL A 271 27.12 17.08 -86.08
C VAL A 271 28.20 17.57 -85.12
#